data_AF-A0A2R7NQV6-F1
#
_entry.id   AF-A0A2R7NQV6-F1
#
_cell.length_a   1.000
_cell.length_b   1.000
_cell.length_c   1.000
_cell.angle_alpha   90.00
_cell.angle_beta   90.00
_cell.angle_gamma   90.00
#
_symmetry.space_group_name_H-M   'P 1'
#
loop_
_entity.id
_entity.type
_entity.pdbx_description
1 polymer ?
#
loop_
_entity_poly.entity_id
_entity_poly.type
_entity_poly.pdbx_seq_one_letter_code
_entity_poly.pdbx_strand_id
1 'polypeptide(L)'
;CWVWGAKDIDDFMRIAQNVHLDGVVEKIRVPFLVTHGERDSQIPLKWAHRTYEQLVNSPRRELKVFTDREGGSQHASFDNSINAGHYIADWVAEVLGGHTACRA
;
A
#
# COMPACT_ATOMS: atom_id res chain seq x y z
N CYS A 1 -23.01 -3.08 -11.30
CA CYS A 1 -23.14 -1.66 -11.66
C CYS A 1 -23.64 -0.80 -10.50
N TRP A 2 -24.70 -1.20 -9.77
CA TRP A 2 -25.36 -0.38 -8.73
C TRP A 2 -24.43 0.16 -7.61
N VAL A 3 -23.48 -0.63 -7.10
CA VAL A 3 -22.53 -0.21 -6.04
C VAL A 3 -21.70 1.00 -6.47
N TRP A 4 -21.43 1.12 -7.78
CA TRP A 4 -20.67 2.21 -8.39
C TRP A 4 -21.58 3.35 -8.88
N GLY A 5 -22.89 3.29 -8.63
CA GLY A 5 -23.88 4.24 -9.15
C GLY A 5 -24.05 4.20 -10.68
N ALA A 6 -23.46 3.20 -11.36
CA ALA A 6 -23.51 3.08 -12.81
C ALA A 6 -24.89 2.60 -13.29
N LYS A 7 -25.38 3.20 -14.37
CA LYS A 7 -26.68 2.88 -14.97
C LYS A 7 -26.70 1.49 -15.61
N ASP A 8 -25.60 1.11 -16.23
CA ASP A 8 -25.40 -0.15 -16.96
C ASP A 8 -23.93 -0.58 -16.94
N ILE A 9 -23.58 -1.62 -17.70
CA ILE A 9 -22.21 -2.16 -17.77
C ILE A 9 -21.26 -1.20 -18.48
N ASP A 10 -21.70 -0.54 -19.55
CA ASP A 10 -20.84 0.36 -20.32
C ASP A 10 -20.48 1.60 -19.50
N ASP A 11 -21.46 2.15 -18.78
CA ASP A 11 -21.25 3.23 -17.83
C ASP A 11 -20.30 2.81 -16.70
N PHE A 12 -20.43 1.58 -16.20
CA PHE A 12 -19.48 1.03 -15.22
C PHE A 12 -18.07 0.92 -15.80
N MET A 13 -17.89 0.39 -17.01
CA MET A 13 -16.57 0.26 -17.63
C MET A 13 -15.90 1.63 -17.83
N ARG A 14 -16.67 2.67 -18.15
CA ARG A 14 -16.19 4.05 -18.21
C ARG A 14 -15.75 4.58 -16.83
N ILE A 15 -16.51 4.29 -15.76
CA ILE A 15 -16.11 4.64 -14.40
C ILE A 15 -14.83 3.90 -14.00
N ALA A 16 -14.77 2.59 -14.27
CA ALA A 16 -13.65 1.71 -13.93
C ALA A 16 -12.32 2.18 -14.53
N GLN A 17 -12.33 2.80 -15.72
CA GLN A 17 -11.13 3.40 -16.33
C GLN A 17 -10.47 4.48 -15.46
N ASN A 18 -11.22 5.12 -14.56
CA ASN A 18 -10.71 6.16 -13.65
C ASN A 18 -10.38 5.60 -12.25
N VAL A 19 -10.50 4.29 -12.02
CA VAL A 19 -10.18 3.66 -10.74
C VAL A 19 -8.67 3.36 -10.68
N HIS A 20 -7.90 4.44 -10.56
CA HIS A 20 -6.46 4.42 -10.40
C HIS A 20 -6.00 5.63 -9.57
N LEU A 21 -4.73 5.64 -9.16
CA LEU A 21 -4.16 6.74 -8.39
C LEU A 21 -3.29 7.70 -9.23
N ASP A 22 -3.16 7.45 -10.54
CA ASP A 22 -2.42 8.35 -11.44
C ASP A 22 -2.99 9.78 -11.37
N GLY A 23 -2.11 10.79 -11.27
CA GLY A 23 -2.54 12.18 -11.10
C GLY A 23 -2.78 12.60 -9.64
N VAL A 24 -2.80 11.63 -8.71
CA VAL A 24 -3.16 11.84 -7.30
C VAL A 24 -2.01 11.50 -6.37
N VAL A 25 -1.28 10.40 -6.61
CA VAL A 25 -0.15 9.98 -5.75
C VAL A 25 0.91 11.08 -5.66
N GLU A 26 1.22 11.76 -6.77
CA GLU A 26 2.21 12.84 -6.75
C GLU A 26 1.78 14.04 -5.88
N LYS A 27 0.51 14.17 -5.50
CA LYS A 27 0.04 15.29 -4.65
C LYS A 27 0.30 15.05 -3.16
N ILE A 28 0.71 13.84 -2.77
CA ILE A 28 0.98 13.46 -1.38
C ILE A 28 2.25 14.16 -0.88
N ARG A 29 2.13 14.93 0.21
CA ARG A 29 3.22 15.73 0.82
C ARG A 29 3.54 15.34 2.26
N VAL A 30 3.11 14.15 2.67
CA VAL A 30 3.36 13.58 4.01
C VAL A 30 4.16 12.28 3.88
N PRO A 31 4.82 11.81 4.95
CA PRO A 31 5.44 10.48 4.96
C PRO A 31 4.44 9.40 4.52
N PHE A 32 4.90 8.44 3.71
CA PHE A 32 4.04 7.41 3.15
C PHE A 32 4.77 6.07 3.08
N LEU A 33 4.18 5.05 3.71
CA LEU A 33 4.64 3.67 3.66
C LEU A 33 3.76 2.86 2.71
N VAL A 34 4.37 2.22 1.72
CA VAL A 34 3.73 1.19 0.91
C VAL A 34 4.18 -0.17 1.47
N THR A 35 3.22 -1.03 1.80
CA THR A 35 3.49 -2.42 2.15
C THR A 35 2.86 -3.34 1.11
N HIS A 36 3.54 -4.44 0.76
CA HIS A 36 3.00 -5.43 -0.17
C HIS A 36 3.57 -6.83 0.10
N GLY A 37 2.78 -7.87 -0.12
CA GLY A 37 3.25 -9.25 -0.05
C GLY A 37 3.82 -9.71 -1.40
N GLU A 38 5.00 -10.34 -1.42
CA GLU A 38 5.64 -10.75 -2.69
C GLU A 38 4.81 -11.79 -3.47
N ARG A 39 3.94 -12.54 -2.79
CA ARG A 39 3.07 -13.59 -3.34
C ARG A 39 1.59 -13.20 -3.36
N ASP A 40 1.26 -11.91 -3.28
CA ASP A 40 -0.12 -11.46 -3.41
C ASP A 40 -0.71 -11.90 -4.78
N SER A 41 -1.61 -12.88 -4.73
CA SER A 41 -2.27 -13.45 -5.90
C SER A 41 -3.47 -12.63 -6.38
N GLN A 42 -3.96 -11.69 -5.59
CA GLN A 42 -5.09 -10.82 -5.93
C GLN A 42 -4.59 -9.53 -6.61
N ILE A 43 -3.54 -8.92 -6.06
CA ILE A 43 -3.00 -7.63 -6.53
C ILE A 43 -1.52 -7.79 -6.93
N PRO A 44 -1.19 -7.67 -8.23
CA PRO A 44 0.18 -7.78 -8.70
C PRO A 44 1.15 -6.79 -8.04
N LEU A 45 2.31 -7.30 -7.60
CA LEU A 45 3.37 -6.53 -6.92
C LEU A 45 3.81 -5.26 -7.67
N LYS A 46 3.76 -5.26 -9.01
CA LYS A 46 4.11 -4.09 -9.83
C LYS A 46 3.32 -2.83 -9.46
N TRP A 47 2.11 -2.96 -8.92
CA TRP A 47 1.29 -1.81 -8.52
C TRP A 47 1.82 -1.12 -7.25
N ALA A 48 2.42 -1.89 -6.32
CA ALA A 48 3.11 -1.32 -5.18
C ALA A 48 4.35 -0.53 -5.62
N HIS A 49 5.14 -1.07 -6.54
CA HIS A 49 6.28 -0.36 -7.15
C HIS A 49 5.86 0.92 -7.85
N ARG A 50 4.83 0.86 -8.71
CA ARG A 50 4.29 2.04 -9.41
C ARG A 50 3.86 3.13 -8.42
N THR A 51 3.15 2.75 -7.37
CA THR A 51 2.71 3.69 -6.32
C THR A 51 3.91 4.33 -5.63
N TYR A 52 4.90 3.53 -5.24
CA TYR A 52 6.14 4.02 -4.62
C TYR A 52 6.90 5.01 -5.51
N GLU A 53 7.03 4.70 -6.80
CA GLU A 53 7.70 5.55 -7.79
C GLU A 53 6.99 6.90 -7.96
N GLN A 54 5.65 6.91 -7.94
CA GLN A 54 4.83 8.11 -8.08
C GLN A 54 4.82 9.02 -6.83
N LEU A 55 5.26 8.54 -5.65
CA LEU A 55 5.36 9.32 -4.40
C LEU A 55 6.49 10.37 -4.42
N VAL A 56 6.65 11.10 -5.51
CA VAL A 56 7.78 12.03 -5.76
C VAL A 56 7.80 13.24 -4.82
N ASN A 57 6.65 13.64 -4.27
CA ASN A 57 6.54 14.80 -3.37
C ASN A 57 6.43 14.41 -1.88
N SER A 58 6.49 13.11 -1.56
CA SER A 58 6.52 12.67 -0.17
C SER A 58 7.89 12.98 0.45
N PRO A 59 7.94 13.61 1.64
CA PRO A 59 9.20 13.88 2.33
C PRO A 59 9.90 12.61 2.86
N ARG A 60 9.16 11.50 2.99
CA ARG A 60 9.68 10.16 3.35
C ARG A 60 8.77 9.11 2.73
N ARG A 61 9.21 8.53 1.60
CA ARG A 61 8.55 7.37 0.99
C ARG A 61 9.31 6.09 1.31
N GLU A 62 8.58 5.03 1.60
CA GLU A 62 9.15 3.72 1.87
C GLU A 62 8.31 2.62 1.22
N LEU A 63 8.96 1.55 0.75
CA LEU A 63 8.32 0.37 0.21
C LEU A 63 8.86 -0.85 0.96
N LYS A 64 7.99 -1.54 1.71
CA LYS A 64 8.28 -2.83 2.33
C LYS A 64 7.57 -3.93 1.56
N VAL A 65 8.36 -4.79 0.92
CA VAL A 65 7.87 -6.05 0.38
C VAL A 65 8.13 -7.14 1.41
N PHE A 66 7.07 -7.85 1.81
CA PHE A 66 7.15 -9.00 2.72
C PHE A 66 7.43 -10.27 1.93
N THR A 67 8.49 -10.97 2.35
CA THR A 67 8.91 -12.22 1.72
C THR A 67 8.38 -13.44 2.47
N ASP A 68 8.38 -14.60 1.85
CA ASP A 68 7.97 -15.86 2.49
C ASP A 68 8.81 -16.19 3.73
N ARG A 69 10.09 -15.79 3.71
CA ARG A 69 11.00 -16.02 4.84
C ARG A 69 10.60 -15.21 6.07
N GLU A 70 10.07 -14.02 5.86
CA GLU A 70 9.65 -13.11 6.93
C GLU A 70 8.19 -13.37 7.35
N GLY A 71 7.36 -13.85 6.43
CA GLY A 71 5.92 -13.97 6.59
C GLY A 71 5.19 -12.64 6.36
N GLY A 72 3.93 -12.73 5.97
CA GLY A 72 3.11 -11.61 5.51
C GLY A 72 3.15 -11.43 3.99
N SER A 73 3.59 -12.46 3.25
CA SER A 73 3.81 -12.42 1.80
C SER A 73 2.53 -12.56 0.97
N GLN A 74 1.41 -12.95 1.58
CA GLN A 74 0.12 -13.09 0.92
C GLN A 74 -0.68 -11.78 0.92
N HIS A 75 -1.82 -11.79 0.22
CA HIS A 75 -2.75 -10.67 0.21
C HIS A 75 -3.12 -10.22 1.63
N ALA A 76 -3.00 -8.92 1.89
CA ALA A 76 -3.22 -8.31 3.21
C ALA A 76 -2.38 -8.94 4.35
N SER A 77 -1.24 -9.56 4.02
CA SER A 77 -0.39 -10.27 4.98
C SER A 77 -1.16 -11.35 5.76
N PHE A 78 -2.12 -12.02 5.11
CA PHE A 78 -3.00 -12.99 5.75
C PHE A 78 -2.24 -14.17 6.39
N ASP A 79 -1.13 -14.58 5.78
CA ASP A 79 -0.27 -15.65 6.28
C ASP A 79 0.48 -15.29 7.58
N ASN A 80 0.73 -14.00 7.83
CA ASN A 80 1.28 -13.52 9.10
C ASN A 80 1.01 -12.02 9.31
N SER A 81 -0.19 -11.69 9.77
CA SER A 81 -0.61 -10.29 9.95
C SER A 81 0.08 -9.60 11.13
N ILE A 82 0.59 -10.37 12.10
CA ILE A 82 1.31 -9.84 13.26
C ILE A 82 2.64 -9.23 12.83
N ASN A 83 3.41 -9.93 11.97
CA ASN A 83 4.69 -9.42 11.46
C ASN A 83 4.50 -8.09 10.70
N ALA A 84 3.56 -8.06 9.77
CA ALA A 84 3.25 -6.84 9.03
C ALA A 84 2.72 -5.72 9.93
N GLY A 85 1.85 -6.07 10.90
CA GLY A 85 1.32 -5.13 11.88
C GLY A 85 2.40 -4.48 12.74
N HIS A 86 3.36 -5.26 13.25
CA HIS A 86 4.49 -4.73 14.03
C HIS A 86 5.36 -3.81 13.18
N TYR A 87 5.70 -4.20 11.94
CA TYR A 87 6.47 -3.34 11.03
C TYR A 87 5.79 -1.98 10.83
N ILE A 88 4.49 -1.99 10.55
CA ILE A 88 3.70 -0.76 10.33
C ILE A 88 3.67 0.08 11.61
N ALA A 89 3.44 -0.53 12.77
CA ALA A 89 3.40 0.17 14.05
C ALA A 89 4.74 0.83 14.39
N ASP A 90 5.85 0.12 14.23
CA ASP A 90 7.19 0.65 14.46
C ASP A 90 7.51 1.79 13.50
N TRP A 91 7.18 1.63 12.21
CA TRP A 91 7.37 2.69 11.22
C TRP A 91 6.58 3.96 11.56
N VAL A 92 5.31 3.81 11.95
CA VAL A 92 4.47 4.93 12.39
C VAL A 92 5.07 5.60 13.63
N ALA A 93 5.52 4.83 14.62
CA ALA A 93 6.17 5.36 15.81
C ALA A 93 7.42 6.17 15.43
N GLU A 94 8.30 5.65 14.60
CA GLU A 94 9.51 6.36 14.17
C GLU A 94 9.19 7.65 13.41
N VAL A 95 8.21 7.62 12.50
CA VAL A 95 7.81 8.78 11.69
C VAL A 95 7.21 9.88 12.55
N LEU A 96 6.44 9.52 13.58
CA LEU A 96 5.75 10.47 14.45
C LEU A 96 6.55 10.82 15.72
N GLY A 97 7.80 10.36 15.83
CA GLY A 97 8.68 10.67 16.97
C GLY A 97 8.39 9.89 18.25
N GLY A 98 7.68 8.77 18.15
CA GLY A 98 7.47 7.81 19.24
C GLY A 98 8.66 6.90 19.52
N HIS A 99 8.45 5.92 20.40
CA HIS A 99 9.46 4.95 20.82
C HIS A 99 9.11 3.56 20.32
N THR A 100 10.10 2.85 19.78
CA THR A 100 10.02 1.42 19.44
C THR A 100 10.68 0.60 20.54
N ALA A 101 10.30 -0.67 20.70
CA ALA A 101 10.82 -1.54 21.76
C ALA A 101 12.34 -1.80 21.65
N CYS A 102 12.92 -1.57 20.47
CA CYS A 102 14.34 -1.77 20.18
C CYS A 102 15.06 -0.41 19.98
N ARG A 103 15.02 0.46 20.99
CA ARG A 103 16.02 1.52 21.12
C ARG A 103 16.82 1.26 22.39
N ALA A 104 18.07 0.81 22.21
CA ALA A 104 19.12 0.90 23.22
C ALA A 104 19.56 2.36 23.40
#